data_AF-A0A929YUL2-F1
#
_entry.id   AF-A0A929YUL2-F1
#
_cell.length_a   1.000
_cell.length_b   1.000
_cell.length_c   1.000
_cell.angle_alpha   90.00
_cell.angle_beta   90.00
_cell.angle_gamma   90.00
#
_symmetry.space_group_name_H-M   'P 1'
#
loop_
_entity.id
_entity.type
_entity.pdbx_description
1 polymer ?
#
loop_
_entity_poly.entity_id
_entity_poly.type
_entity_poly.pdbx_seq_one_letter_code
_entity_poly.pdbx_strand_id
1 'polypeptide(L)'
;MGCSADRVDSFFQRFIQAPASSIERDVKGHEQIYSVHAILRVGVKGGMIGVGPSGSEQIQVYNTYHVVGDELGIPLLQEIDIAKDDDGQMTVTSTRDHFDVIASEDLYYGLELKYYDQNGLLINHQFSGYPFKRSPEGYNVPDEENATLLVHQHFFGIGNTSLNQVVKTSSGETKSQRGVQLAYPRTLDDQPTYYDRYTFREVGGKPEPASKYSTSNIFAQEGFQLGANQVPYDQELAWRSIEVSGKPEALQPYVKGGKTYSLFKTIEFKMLGDRTPELFTYTYRDTDPVEEELGKTFLDAYNDDFIDPDTDAPRQRYGETVPLLRQNRSLEAGSPLDRLGFKGVLQFHKANVAFQMQVRICHILNKVALRVGETERPAKYGNPAGVNQGFLWNFNQLQPGWDSFDIDYPLPIRVIADVRDGEEKCYESVRRFYPAVNRGQLWQLLSDPTSYLQRYRGNVVLM
;
A
#
# COMPACT_ATOMS: atom_id res chain seq x y z
N MET A 1 -51.10 -21.64 -10.36
CA MET A 1 -49.70 -22.09 -10.28
C MET A 1 -48.85 -20.86 -10.02
N GLY A 2 -48.34 -20.73 -8.79
CA GLY A 2 -47.72 -19.50 -8.30
C GLY A 2 -46.28 -19.34 -8.77
N CYS A 3 -45.92 -18.11 -9.13
CA CYS A 3 -44.54 -17.67 -9.22
C CYS A 3 -44.02 -17.47 -7.78
N SER A 4 -43.10 -18.32 -7.31
CA SER A 4 -42.34 -18.06 -6.09
C SER A 4 -41.12 -17.19 -6.43
N ALA A 5 -40.69 -16.36 -5.47
CA ALA A 5 -39.51 -15.50 -5.57
C ALA A 5 -38.24 -16.30 -5.98
N ASP A 6 -38.16 -17.57 -5.57
CA ASP A 6 -37.04 -18.47 -5.91
C ASP A 6 -36.90 -18.72 -7.42
N ARG A 7 -38.00 -18.65 -8.19
CA ARG A 7 -37.95 -18.80 -9.66
C ARG A 7 -37.55 -17.51 -10.38
N VAL A 8 -37.67 -16.37 -9.71
CA VAL A 8 -37.24 -15.07 -10.24
C VAL A 8 -35.74 -14.88 -9.97
N ASP A 9 -35.27 -15.24 -8.77
CA ASP A 9 -33.84 -15.17 -8.41
C ASP A 9 -32.98 -16.15 -9.22
N SER A 10 -33.47 -17.36 -9.47
CA SER A 10 -32.76 -18.33 -10.34
C SER A 10 -32.76 -17.92 -11.82
N PHE A 11 -33.68 -17.06 -12.25
CA PHE A 11 -33.67 -16.48 -13.60
C PHE A 11 -32.63 -15.35 -13.69
N PHE A 12 -32.54 -14.45 -12.71
CA PHE A 12 -31.57 -13.34 -12.73
C PHE A 12 -30.11 -13.79 -12.54
N GLN A 13 -29.85 -14.85 -11.77
CA GLN A 13 -28.49 -15.40 -11.64
C GLN A 13 -27.89 -15.93 -12.95
N ARG A 14 -28.73 -16.29 -13.94
CA ARG A 14 -28.25 -16.72 -15.27
C ARG A 14 -27.96 -15.58 -16.25
N PHE A 15 -28.46 -14.37 -15.97
CA PHE A 15 -28.34 -13.22 -16.88
C PHE A 15 -27.55 -12.05 -16.31
N ILE A 16 -27.29 -12.03 -14.99
CA ILE A 16 -26.45 -11.02 -14.33
C ILE A 16 -25.19 -11.70 -13.81
N GLN A 17 -24.28 -12.01 -14.72
CA GLN A 17 -22.87 -12.07 -14.38
C GLN A 17 -22.42 -10.61 -14.35
N ALA A 18 -22.03 -10.10 -13.18
CA ALA A 18 -21.36 -8.81 -13.13
C ALA A 18 -20.19 -8.88 -14.13
N PRO A 19 -20.07 -7.94 -15.09
CA PRO A 19 -18.95 -7.97 -16.00
C PRO A 19 -17.67 -7.97 -15.15
N ALA A 20 -16.69 -8.78 -15.54
CA ALA A 20 -15.34 -8.62 -15.01
C ALA A 20 -14.99 -7.13 -15.13
N SER A 21 -14.69 -6.49 -14.01
CA SER A 21 -14.26 -5.09 -14.03
C SER A 21 -12.85 -5.05 -14.59
N SER A 22 -12.72 -5.10 -15.91
CA SER A 22 -11.52 -4.73 -16.62
C SER A 22 -11.92 -3.65 -17.61
N ILE A 23 -11.78 -2.39 -17.20
CA ILE A 23 -11.51 -1.35 -18.19
C ILE A 23 -10.07 -1.63 -18.62
N GLU A 24 -9.89 -2.56 -19.58
CA GLU A 24 -8.65 -2.64 -20.34
C GLU A 24 -8.55 -1.35 -21.15
N ARG A 25 -7.95 -0.34 -20.55
CA ARG A 25 -7.17 0.61 -21.31
C ARG A 25 -5.78 0.00 -21.35
N ASP A 26 -5.54 -0.72 -22.44
CA ASP A 26 -4.26 -1.33 -22.79
C ASP A 26 -3.18 -0.23 -22.73
N VAL A 27 -2.53 -0.08 -21.57
CA VAL A 27 -1.34 0.75 -21.45
C VAL A 27 -0.22 -0.11 -21.99
N LYS A 28 0.25 0.25 -23.18
CA LYS A 28 1.37 -0.45 -23.80
C LYS A 28 2.59 -0.34 -22.89
N GLY A 29 3.23 -1.46 -22.59
CA GLY A 29 4.59 -1.48 -22.03
C GLY A 29 4.82 -2.35 -20.81
N HIS A 30 3.79 -2.92 -20.18
CA HIS A 30 3.98 -3.96 -19.15
C HIS A 30 2.89 -5.05 -19.21
N GLU A 31 3.21 -6.20 -18.63
CA GLU A 31 2.31 -7.35 -18.49
C GLU A 31 1.29 -7.13 -17.37
N GLN A 32 0.20 -7.90 -17.40
CA GLN A 32 -0.82 -7.85 -16.35
C GLN A 32 -0.29 -8.44 -15.04
N ILE A 33 -0.52 -7.74 -13.93
CA ILE A 33 -0.20 -8.24 -12.60
C ILE A 33 -1.13 -9.42 -12.26
N TYR A 34 -0.55 -10.56 -11.90
CA TYR A 34 -1.25 -11.77 -11.49
C TYR A 34 -1.07 -12.09 -10.01
N SER A 35 0.13 -11.88 -9.47
CA SER A 35 0.41 -12.07 -8.05
C SER A 35 1.34 -10.99 -7.48
N VAL A 36 1.23 -10.80 -6.17
CA VAL A 36 2.00 -9.88 -5.37
C VAL A 36 2.68 -10.66 -4.26
N HIS A 37 3.97 -10.42 -4.07
CA HIS A 37 4.70 -10.82 -2.88
C HIS A 37 5.10 -9.55 -2.14
N ALA A 38 4.43 -9.30 -1.02
CA ALA A 38 4.68 -8.15 -0.16
C ALA A 38 5.61 -8.55 0.97
N ILE A 39 6.73 -7.86 1.09
CA ILE A 39 7.75 -8.12 2.10
C ILE A 39 7.87 -6.91 3.01
N LEU A 40 7.82 -7.13 4.32
CA LEU A 40 8.03 -6.11 5.33
C LEU A 40 9.20 -6.50 6.24
N ARG A 41 10.22 -5.62 6.32
CA ARG A 41 11.43 -5.83 7.12
C ARG A 41 11.57 -4.74 8.16
N VAL A 42 11.81 -5.11 9.41
CA VAL A 42 12.23 -4.15 10.43
C VAL A 42 13.55 -3.49 9.99
N GLY A 43 13.69 -2.21 10.27
CA GLY A 43 14.89 -1.45 9.96
C GLY A 43 15.08 -0.23 10.85
N VAL A 44 16.23 0.40 10.66
CA VAL A 44 16.66 1.63 11.35
C VAL A 44 17.25 2.59 10.32
N LYS A 45 17.28 3.88 10.67
CA LYS A 45 18.14 4.82 9.94
C LYS A 45 19.58 4.34 10.01
N GLY A 46 20.20 4.17 8.84
CA GLY A 46 21.63 3.91 8.73
C GLY A 46 22.41 5.22 8.65
N GLY A 47 23.48 5.21 7.86
CA GLY A 47 24.28 6.41 7.56
C GLY A 47 23.95 7.02 6.20
N MET A 48 24.84 7.88 5.74
CA MET A 48 24.90 8.30 4.34
C MET A 48 25.81 7.35 3.57
N ILE A 49 25.45 6.99 2.35
CA ILE A 49 26.33 6.29 1.41
C ILE A 49 26.46 7.07 0.11
N GLY A 50 27.59 6.91 -0.58
CA GLY A 50 27.79 7.38 -1.94
C GLY A 50 27.13 6.44 -2.95
N VAL A 51 26.29 6.96 -3.84
CA VAL A 51 25.66 6.18 -4.92
C VAL A 51 25.86 6.79 -6.32
N GLY A 52 25.46 6.04 -7.35
CA GLY A 52 25.51 6.44 -8.74
C GLY A 52 26.86 6.16 -9.42
N PRO A 53 27.08 6.72 -10.61
CA PRO A 53 28.25 6.40 -11.43
C PRO A 53 29.60 6.73 -10.77
N SER A 54 29.66 7.80 -9.99
CA SER A 54 30.88 8.29 -9.34
C SER A 54 30.89 8.10 -7.81
N GLY A 55 29.81 7.59 -7.22
CA GLY A 55 29.64 7.51 -5.77
C GLY A 55 29.61 8.87 -5.06
N SER A 56 29.48 9.99 -5.78
CA SER A 56 29.54 11.33 -5.20
C SER A 56 28.24 11.74 -4.53
N GLU A 57 27.12 11.14 -4.91
CA GLU A 57 25.82 11.45 -4.35
C GLU A 57 25.64 10.78 -2.99
N GLN A 58 25.52 11.59 -1.94
CA GLN A 58 25.29 11.10 -0.59
C GLN A 58 23.78 10.96 -0.34
N ILE A 59 23.33 9.73 -0.09
CA ILE A 59 21.94 9.41 0.24
C ILE A 59 21.87 8.77 1.64
N GLN A 60 20.91 9.23 2.45
CA GLN A 60 20.57 8.59 3.72
C GLN A 60 19.97 7.21 3.42
N VAL A 61 20.53 6.15 4.00
CA VAL A 61 20.00 4.79 3.88
C VAL A 61 19.21 4.37 5.10
N TYR A 62 18.37 3.38 4.89
CA TYR A 62 17.71 2.61 5.93
C TYR A 62 18.25 1.19 5.88
N ASN A 63 18.81 0.73 7.00
CA ASN A 63 19.26 -0.65 7.12
C ASN A 63 18.05 -1.48 7.52
N THR A 64 17.55 -2.31 6.60
CA THR A 64 16.46 -3.26 6.85
C THR A 64 17.03 -4.67 6.95
N TYR A 65 16.39 -5.58 7.70
CA TYR A 65 17.00 -6.85 8.06
C TYR A 65 16.22 -8.04 7.52
N HIS A 66 16.86 -8.84 6.66
CA HIS A 66 16.31 -10.07 6.11
C HIS A 66 16.64 -11.26 7.03
N VAL A 67 15.94 -11.34 8.18
CA VAL A 67 16.21 -12.35 9.22
C VAL A 67 14.99 -13.24 9.40
N VAL A 68 15.14 -14.53 9.06
CA VAL A 68 14.09 -15.55 9.21
C VAL A 68 14.21 -16.20 10.59
N GLY A 69 13.32 -15.82 11.51
CA GLY A 69 13.30 -16.36 12.87
C GLY A 69 14.46 -15.88 13.74
N ASP A 70 14.19 -15.65 15.02
CA ASP A 70 15.17 -15.22 16.02
C ASP A 70 14.71 -15.62 17.43
N GLU A 71 15.63 -15.64 18.39
CA GLU A 71 15.39 -15.82 19.83
C GLU A 71 14.45 -14.73 20.41
N LEU A 72 14.32 -13.60 19.72
CA LEU A 72 13.46 -12.48 20.11
C LEU A 72 11.98 -12.88 20.25
N GLY A 73 11.50 -13.82 19.44
CA GLY A 73 10.12 -14.28 19.47
C GLY A 73 9.09 -13.38 18.77
N ILE A 74 9.53 -12.31 18.07
CA ILE A 74 8.72 -11.53 17.11
C ILE A 74 9.41 -11.51 15.74
N PRO A 75 8.66 -11.45 14.62
CA PRO A 75 9.24 -11.49 13.28
C PRO A 75 9.93 -10.17 12.91
N LEU A 76 11.18 -10.24 12.46
CA LEU A 76 11.90 -9.11 11.85
C LEU A 76 11.66 -9.02 10.33
N LEU A 77 11.36 -10.16 9.71
CA LEU A 77 10.91 -10.30 8.32
C LEU A 77 9.50 -10.88 8.32
N GLN A 78 8.60 -10.28 7.55
CA GLN A 78 7.24 -10.76 7.36
C GLN A 78 6.89 -10.70 5.88
N GLU A 79 6.14 -11.70 5.42
CA GLU A 79 5.78 -11.85 4.01
C GLU A 79 4.30 -12.19 3.89
N ILE A 80 3.64 -11.58 2.91
CA ILE A 80 2.26 -11.88 2.52
C ILE A 80 2.23 -12.09 1.02
N ASP A 81 1.72 -13.25 0.60
CA ASP A 81 1.51 -13.60 -0.79
C ASP A 81 0.05 -13.39 -1.17
N ILE A 82 -0.19 -12.72 -2.28
CA ILE A 82 -1.52 -12.47 -2.84
C ILE A 82 -1.51 -12.91 -4.29
N ALA A 83 -2.49 -13.68 -4.71
CA ALA A 83 -2.63 -14.09 -6.11
C ALA A 83 -4.09 -14.00 -6.53
N LYS A 84 -4.33 -13.86 -7.83
CA LYS A 84 -5.67 -14.06 -8.40
C LYS A 84 -6.11 -15.49 -8.16
N ASP A 85 -7.32 -15.66 -7.64
CA ASP A 85 -7.99 -16.96 -7.57
C ASP A 85 -8.64 -17.34 -8.91
N ASP A 86 -9.34 -18.48 -8.93
CA ASP A 86 -10.01 -19.01 -10.12
C ASP A 86 -11.10 -18.07 -10.67
N ASP A 87 -11.62 -17.16 -9.84
CA ASP A 87 -12.60 -16.12 -10.22
C ASP A 87 -11.92 -14.79 -10.61
N GLY A 88 -10.58 -14.76 -10.65
CA GLY A 88 -9.78 -13.58 -10.95
C GLY A 88 -9.71 -12.56 -9.81
N GLN A 89 -10.17 -12.91 -8.60
CA GLN A 89 -10.14 -12.02 -7.42
C GLN A 89 -8.81 -12.15 -6.69
N MET A 90 -8.26 -11.02 -6.22
CA MET A 90 -7.05 -11.04 -5.40
C MET A 90 -7.35 -11.68 -4.04
N THR A 91 -6.60 -12.74 -3.71
CA THR A 91 -6.78 -13.54 -2.50
C THR A 91 -5.43 -13.77 -1.82
N VAL A 92 -5.38 -13.66 -0.49
CA VAL A 92 -4.18 -13.98 0.29
C VAL A 92 -3.94 -15.48 0.25
N THR A 93 -2.75 -15.90 -0.15
CA THR A 93 -2.36 -17.31 -0.31
C THR A 93 -1.31 -17.76 0.71
N SER A 94 -0.66 -16.82 1.38
CA SER A 94 0.26 -17.08 2.49
C SER A 94 -0.49 -17.46 3.77
N THR A 95 0.19 -18.21 4.65
CA THR A 95 -0.33 -18.50 6.00
C THR A 95 -0.45 -17.23 6.84
N ARG A 96 0.50 -16.30 6.69
CA ARG A 96 0.43 -14.98 7.28
C ARG A 96 -0.58 -14.13 6.51
N ASP A 97 -1.50 -13.51 7.25
CA ASP A 97 -2.61 -12.70 6.72
C ASP A 97 -2.58 -11.26 7.27
N HIS A 98 -1.51 -10.86 7.95
CA HIS A 98 -1.27 -9.48 8.41
C HIS A 98 0.20 -9.26 8.76
N PHE A 99 0.62 -8.00 8.65
CA PHE A 99 1.87 -7.51 9.22
C PHE A 99 1.64 -6.97 10.63
N ASP A 100 2.40 -7.50 11.59
CA ASP A 100 2.47 -6.95 12.94
C ASP A 100 3.64 -5.97 13.05
N VAL A 101 3.35 -4.77 13.53
CA VAL A 101 4.33 -3.69 13.62
C VAL A 101 4.21 -2.96 14.96
N ILE A 102 5.28 -2.28 15.34
CA ILE A 102 5.40 -1.48 16.56
C ILE A 102 5.62 -0.02 16.15
N ALA A 103 4.80 0.88 16.69
CA ALA A 103 4.97 2.32 16.52
C ALA A 103 6.20 2.81 17.30
N SER A 104 7.08 3.54 16.62
CA SER A 104 8.33 4.06 17.18
C SER A 104 8.86 5.20 16.30
N GLU A 105 9.60 6.12 16.90
CA GLU A 105 10.35 7.17 16.18
C GLU A 105 11.68 6.64 15.60
N ASP A 106 12.17 5.53 16.15
CA ASP A 106 13.49 4.96 15.83
C ASP A 106 13.43 3.62 15.10
N LEU A 107 12.25 2.98 15.04
CA LEU A 107 12.01 1.83 14.17
C LEU A 107 11.30 2.24 12.88
N TYR A 108 11.78 1.64 11.80
CA TYR A 108 11.29 1.79 10.45
C TYR A 108 10.96 0.40 9.88
N TYR A 109 10.13 0.36 8.85
CA TYR A 109 9.76 -0.89 8.20
C TYR A 109 9.94 -0.76 6.69
N GLY A 110 10.92 -1.46 6.14
CA GLY A 110 11.14 -1.54 4.71
C GLY A 110 10.07 -2.38 4.04
N LEU A 111 9.25 -1.77 3.20
CA LEU A 111 8.29 -2.43 2.34
C LEU A 111 8.90 -2.65 0.96
N GLU A 112 8.82 -3.88 0.48
CA GLU A 112 9.15 -4.25 -0.89
C GLU A 112 7.97 -5.01 -1.49
N LEU A 113 7.48 -4.55 -2.64
CA LEU A 113 6.37 -5.13 -3.38
C LEU A 113 6.91 -5.72 -4.68
N LYS A 114 6.83 -7.04 -4.80
CA LYS A 114 7.21 -7.75 -6.02
C LYS A 114 5.96 -8.20 -6.76
N TYR A 115 5.86 -7.83 -8.03
CA TYR A 115 4.73 -8.14 -8.88
C TYR A 115 5.14 -9.14 -9.95
N TYR A 116 4.28 -10.13 -10.16
CA TYR A 116 4.53 -11.20 -11.11
C TYR A 116 3.39 -11.32 -12.11
N ASP A 117 3.74 -11.69 -13.34
CA ASP A 117 2.78 -12.05 -14.37
C ASP A 117 2.17 -13.44 -14.13
N GLN A 118 1.29 -13.87 -15.03
CA GLN A 118 0.66 -15.20 -15.00
C GLN A 118 1.66 -16.38 -15.06
N ASN A 119 2.87 -16.15 -15.54
CA ASN A 119 3.92 -17.15 -15.66
C ASN A 119 4.87 -17.16 -14.44
N GLY A 120 4.64 -16.29 -13.46
CA GLY A 120 5.49 -16.13 -12.29
C GLY A 120 6.79 -15.36 -12.56
N LEU A 121 6.86 -14.60 -13.65
CA LEU A 121 8.00 -13.73 -13.98
C LEU A 121 7.84 -12.39 -13.29
N LEU A 122 8.92 -11.87 -12.70
CA LEU A 122 8.94 -10.56 -12.04
C LEU A 122 8.84 -9.44 -13.10
N ILE A 123 7.90 -8.51 -12.91
CA ILE A 123 7.59 -7.47 -13.91
C ILE A 123 7.79 -6.03 -13.43
N ASN A 124 8.37 -5.81 -12.25
CA ASN A 124 8.56 -4.47 -11.69
C ASN A 124 9.32 -3.50 -12.64
N HIS A 125 10.40 -3.94 -13.29
CA HIS A 125 11.18 -3.15 -14.26
C HIS A 125 10.32 -2.57 -15.38
N GLN A 126 9.28 -3.30 -15.80
CA GLN A 126 8.40 -2.87 -16.89
C GLN A 126 7.66 -1.57 -16.55
N PHE A 127 7.49 -1.23 -15.28
CA PHE A 127 6.90 0.03 -14.81
C PHE A 127 7.90 1.20 -14.77
N SER A 128 9.19 0.92 -14.89
CA SER A 128 10.25 1.92 -15.01
C SER A 128 10.67 2.20 -16.46
N GLY A 129 9.96 1.67 -17.45
CA GLY A 129 10.25 1.88 -18.86
C GLY A 129 10.26 3.38 -19.24
N TYR A 130 11.32 3.81 -19.92
CA TYR A 130 11.48 5.18 -20.43
C TYR A 130 12.12 5.17 -21.84
N PRO A 131 11.36 4.73 -22.87
CA PRO A 131 11.86 4.61 -24.24
C PRO A 131 12.01 5.96 -24.95
N PHE A 132 12.79 5.97 -26.03
CA PHE A 132 12.98 7.11 -26.93
C PHE A 132 12.52 6.77 -28.35
N LYS A 133 12.11 7.80 -29.09
CA LYS A 133 11.80 7.72 -30.53
C LYS A 133 12.51 8.84 -31.30
N ARG A 134 12.64 8.67 -32.62
CA ARG A 134 13.17 9.72 -33.50
C ARG A 134 12.08 10.76 -33.79
N SER A 135 12.41 12.03 -33.61
CA SER A 135 11.58 13.15 -34.04
C SER A 135 11.57 13.25 -35.58
N PRO A 136 10.61 13.98 -36.18
CA PRO A 136 10.61 14.24 -37.63
C PRO A 136 11.91 14.89 -38.14
N GLU A 137 12.60 15.63 -37.28
CA GLU A 137 13.88 16.32 -37.56
C GLU A 137 15.10 15.43 -37.31
N GLY A 138 14.91 14.18 -36.85
CA GLY A 138 15.96 13.17 -36.71
C GLY A 138 16.62 13.07 -35.32
N TYR A 139 16.20 13.88 -34.35
CA TYR A 139 16.73 13.84 -32.98
C TYR A 139 16.01 12.79 -32.13
N ASN A 140 16.68 12.23 -31.12
CA ASN A 140 16.00 11.37 -30.16
C ASN A 140 15.20 12.21 -29.17
N VAL A 141 13.94 11.83 -28.97
CA VAL A 141 13.04 12.45 -28.00
C VAL A 141 12.36 11.35 -27.18
N PRO A 142 12.03 11.59 -25.90
CA PRO A 142 11.29 10.62 -25.11
C PRO A 142 10.00 10.19 -25.80
N ASP A 143 9.74 8.89 -25.83
CA ASP A 143 8.47 8.35 -26.31
C ASP A 143 7.47 8.28 -25.16
N GLU A 144 6.97 9.45 -24.77
CA GLU A 144 6.10 9.61 -23.59
C GLU A 144 4.84 8.73 -23.64
N GLU A 145 4.36 8.37 -24.83
CA GLU A 145 3.17 7.52 -25.01
C GLU A 145 3.41 6.07 -24.59
N ASN A 146 4.66 5.59 -24.65
CA ASN A 146 5.06 4.23 -24.29
C ASN A 146 5.93 4.21 -23.02
N ALA A 147 6.10 5.36 -22.34
CA ALA A 147 6.89 5.48 -21.13
C ALA A 147 6.06 5.15 -19.89
N THR A 148 6.11 3.90 -19.44
CA THR A 148 5.41 3.44 -18.23
C THR A 148 5.86 4.20 -16.98
N LEU A 149 7.11 4.66 -16.91
CA LEU A 149 7.59 5.49 -15.80
C LEU A 149 6.79 6.79 -15.64
N LEU A 150 6.30 7.37 -16.73
CA LEU A 150 5.62 8.66 -16.71
C LEU A 150 4.17 8.60 -16.22
N VAL A 151 3.57 7.40 -16.25
CA VAL A 151 2.14 7.20 -16.01
C VAL A 151 1.85 6.35 -14.79
N HIS A 152 2.82 5.64 -14.20
CA HIS A 152 2.58 4.81 -13.01
C HIS A 152 3.12 5.43 -11.73
N GLN A 153 2.32 5.37 -10.67
CA GLN A 153 2.75 5.65 -9.30
C GLN A 153 1.88 4.87 -8.31
N HIS A 154 2.50 4.27 -7.30
CA HIS A 154 1.79 3.72 -6.15
C HIS A 154 1.30 4.84 -5.24
N PHE A 155 0.08 4.72 -4.77
CA PHE A 155 -0.44 5.49 -3.64
C PHE A 155 -0.80 4.53 -2.51
N PHE A 156 -0.54 5.00 -1.29
CA PHE A 156 -0.79 4.26 -0.07
C PHE A 156 -1.78 5.05 0.79
N GLY A 157 -2.82 4.37 1.26
CA GLY A 157 -3.86 4.98 2.06
C GLY A 157 -4.44 4.01 3.07
N ILE A 158 -5.56 4.39 3.66
CA ILE A 158 -6.33 3.53 4.55
C ILE A 158 -7.54 2.98 3.78
N GLY A 159 -7.67 1.67 3.77
CA GLY A 159 -8.82 0.91 3.30
C GLY A 159 -9.69 0.41 4.44
N ASN A 160 -10.90 -0.04 4.10
CA ASN A 160 -11.92 -0.46 5.05
C ASN A 160 -12.33 -1.94 4.93
N THR A 161 -11.76 -2.68 3.98
CA THR A 161 -12.12 -4.07 3.66
C THR A 161 -10.87 -4.93 3.52
N SER A 162 -10.91 -6.19 3.95
CA SER A 162 -9.83 -7.17 3.73
C SER A 162 -10.13 -8.12 2.57
N LEU A 163 -9.07 -8.69 1.99
CA LEU A 163 -9.19 -9.78 1.03
C LEU A 163 -9.68 -11.08 1.70
N ASN A 164 -10.13 -12.02 0.87
CA ASN A 164 -10.24 -13.41 1.28
C ASN A 164 -8.84 -14.01 1.50
N GLN A 165 -8.78 -15.12 2.22
CA GLN A 165 -7.57 -15.92 2.38
C GLN A 165 -7.86 -17.38 2.01
N VAL A 166 -6.96 -18.00 1.25
CA VAL A 166 -7.02 -19.41 0.89
C VAL A 166 -5.62 -20.02 1.02
N VAL A 167 -5.43 -20.90 2.00
CA VAL A 167 -4.13 -21.50 2.32
C VAL A 167 -4.19 -23.02 2.15
N LYS A 168 -3.23 -23.59 1.41
CA LYS A 168 -3.00 -25.04 1.38
C LYS A 168 -2.12 -25.43 2.56
N THR A 169 -2.65 -26.30 3.42
CA THR A 169 -1.91 -26.82 4.57
C THR A 169 -0.93 -27.93 4.16
N SER A 170 0.01 -28.25 5.05
CA SER A 170 0.97 -29.34 4.84
C SER A 170 0.34 -30.73 4.68
N SER A 171 -0.90 -30.92 5.13
CA SER A 171 -1.69 -32.14 4.93
C SER A 171 -2.45 -32.17 3.59
N GLY A 172 -2.35 -31.11 2.78
CA GLY A 172 -3.07 -30.96 1.51
C GLY A 172 -4.50 -30.43 1.64
N GLU A 173 -4.96 -30.12 2.86
CA GLU A 173 -6.27 -29.48 3.09
C GLU A 173 -6.20 -27.99 2.75
N THR A 174 -7.19 -27.48 2.02
CA THR A 174 -7.35 -26.05 1.74
C THR A 174 -8.21 -25.40 2.82
N LYS A 175 -7.64 -24.44 3.55
CA LYS A 175 -8.38 -23.58 4.49
C LYS A 175 -8.75 -22.27 3.81
N SER A 176 -10.02 -21.89 3.87
CA SER A 176 -10.51 -20.62 3.34
C SER A 176 -11.13 -19.76 4.43
N GLN A 177 -10.83 -18.46 4.40
CA GLN A 177 -11.41 -17.44 5.26
C GLN A 177 -11.91 -16.29 4.41
N ARG A 178 -13.17 -15.90 4.64
CA ARG A 178 -13.77 -14.77 3.91
C ARG A 178 -13.27 -13.45 4.49
N GLY A 179 -12.95 -12.52 3.60
CA GLY A 179 -12.62 -11.15 3.96
C GLY A 179 -13.79 -10.44 4.64
N VAL A 180 -13.46 -9.46 5.48
CA VAL A 180 -14.45 -8.64 6.20
C VAL A 180 -14.63 -7.31 5.50
N GLN A 181 -15.87 -6.86 5.42
CA GLN A 181 -16.24 -5.59 4.78
C GLN A 181 -16.46 -4.50 5.81
N LEU A 182 -16.14 -3.25 5.44
CA LEU A 182 -16.35 -2.03 6.24
C LEU A 182 -15.83 -2.17 7.69
N ALA A 183 -14.76 -2.92 7.91
CA ALA A 183 -14.28 -3.28 9.25
C ALA A 183 -13.20 -2.35 9.79
N TYR A 184 -12.55 -1.57 8.94
CA TYR A 184 -11.31 -0.88 9.30
C TYR A 184 -11.40 0.63 9.11
N PRO A 185 -10.57 1.41 9.84
CA PRO A 185 -9.71 1.00 10.96
C PRO A 185 -10.46 0.68 12.26
N ARG A 186 -9.94 -0.27 13.05
CA ARG A 186 -10.54 -0.69 14.32
C ARG A 186 -9.51 -1.03 15.40
N THR A 187 -9.94 -1.12 16.65
CA THR A 187 -9.07 -1.56 17.76
C THR A 187 -8.69 -3.05 17.63
N LEU A 188 -7.71 -3.49 18.41
CA LEU A 188 -7.27 -4.89 18.44
C LEU A 188 -7.97 -5.73 19.52
N ASP A 189 -9.00 -5.19 20.18
CA ASP A 189 -9.74 -5.87 21.23
C ASP A 189 -10.59 -7.02 20.68
N ASP A 190 -10.96 -7.98 21.53
CA ASP A 190 -11.76 -9.15 21.14
C ASP A 190 -13.13 -8.74 20.56
N GLN A 191 -13.69 -7.64 21.08
CA GLN A 191 -14.79 -6.90 20.46
C GLN A 191 -14.24 -5.57 19.92
N PRO A 192 -13.79 -5.52 18.66
CA PRO A 192 -13.10 -4.35 18.17
C PRO A 192 -14.09 -3.22 17.87
N THR A 193 -13.66 -1.99 18.15
CA THR A 193 -14.44 -0.78 17.84
C THR A 193 -13.78 0.04 16.76
N TYR A 194 -14.59 0.77 15.98
CA TYR A 194 -14.08 1.68 14.98
C TYR A 194 -13.33 2.85 15.63
N TYR A 195 -12.31 3.33 14.94
CA TYR A 195 -11.76 4.65 15.21
C TYR A 195 -12.60 5.70 14.50
N ASP A 196 -13.36 6.50 15.26
CA ASP A 196 -14.31 7.47 14.71
C ASP A 196 -13.63 8.43 13.74
N ARG A 197 -12.42 8.86 14.10
CA ARG A 197 -11.55 9.75 13.32
C ARG A 197 -11.18 9.19 11.94
N TYR A 198 -11.17 7.89 11.73
CA TYR A 198 -10.81 7.29 10.43
C TYR A 198 -12.00 6.65 9.74
N THR A 199 -13.18 6.71 10.35
CA THR A 199 -14.35 5.93 9.92
C THR A 199 -15.51 6.83 9.52
N PHE A 200 -15.89 7.79 10.36
CA PHE A 200 -17.10 8.57 10.18
C PHE A 200 -16.80 9.97 9.63
N ARG A 201 -17.71 10.46 8.78
CA ARG A 201 -17.68 11.84 8.35
C ARG A 201 -18.19 12.76 9.46
N GLU A 202 -17.45 13.83 9.70
CA GLU A 202 -17.77 14.84 10.70
C GLU A 202 -18.22 16.14 10.03
N VAL A 203 -19.36 16.67 10.47
CA VAL A 203 -19.85 18.00 10.09
C VAL A 203 -20.28 18.73 11.36
N GLY A 204 -19.60 19.84 11.68
CA GLY A 204 -19.91 20.65 12.86
C GLY A 204 -19.80 19.89 14.20
N GLY A 205 -18.79 19.01 14.34
CA GLY A 205 -18.58 18.22 15.55
C GLY A 205 -19.53 17.03 15.74
N LYS A 206 -20.35 16.71 14.73
CA LYS A 206 -21.35 15.62 14.79
C LYS A 206 -21.14 14.64 13.64
N PRO A 207 -21.50 13.35 13.83
CA PRO A 207 -21.45 12.39 12.75
C PRO A 207 -22.51 12.74 11.70
N GLU A 208 -22.15 12.71 10.43
CA GLU A 208 -23.09 13.02 9.35
C GLU A 208 -24.02 11.82 9.08
N PRO A 209 -25.35 11.96 9.22
CA PRO A 209 -26.28 10.88 8.91
C PRO A 209 -26.22 10.48 7.43
N ALA A 210 -26.52 9.21 7.16
CA ALA A 210 -26.65 8.73 5.79
C ALA A 210 -27.71 9.51 5.01
N SER A 211 -27.52 9.58 3.70
CA SER A 211 -28.49 10.13 2.76
C SER A 211 -28.80 9.11 1.67
N LYS A 212 -29.84 9.36 0.86
CA LYS A 212 -30.12 8.56 -0.34
C LYS A 212 -28.98 8.55 -1.38
N TYR A 213 -27.98 9.42 -1.22
CA TYR A 213 -26.86 9.56 -2.16
C TYR A 213 -25.52 9.10 -1.57
N SER A 214 -25.46 8.75 -0.28
CA SER A 214 -24.23 8.24 0.31
C SER A 214 -24.03 6.77 -0.03
N THR A 215 -22.94 6.51 -0.75
CA THR A 215 -22.58 5.19 -1.27
C THR A 215 -21.87 4.30 -0.25
N SER A 216 -21.34 4.87 0.84
CA SER A 216 -20.70 4.12 1.93
C SER A 216 -21.14 4.67 3.28
N ASN A 217 -21.68 3.79 4.11
CA ASN A 217 -22.24 4.12 5.41
C ASN A 217 -21.90 3.02 6.43
N ILE A 218 -21.95 3.33 7.71
CA ILE A 218 -21.81 2.37 8.81
C ILE A 218 -22.92 2.60 9.82
N PHE A 219 -23.48 1.51 10.36
CA PHE A 219 -24.46 1.58 11.43
C PHE A 219 -23.78 1.96 12.75
N ALA A 220 -24.36 2.91 13.45
CA ALA A 220 -24.06 3.19 14.84
C ALA A 220 -25.35 3.15 15.66
N GLN A 221 -25.24 2.79 16.94
CA GLN A 221 -26.39 2.72 17.84
C GLN A 221 -26.96 4.13 18.07
N GLU A 222 -28.27 4.22 18.33
CA GLU A 222 -28.91 5.46 18.75
C GLU A 222 -28.16 6.12 19.92
N GLY A 223 -28.00 7.44 19.85
CA GLY A 223 -27.21 8.22 20.82
C GLY A 223 -25.71 8.27 20.53
N PHE A 224 -25.23 7.71 19.41
CA PHE A 224 -23.84 7.80 18.97
C PHE A 224 -23.31 9.25 18.93
N GLN A 225 -22.12 9.45 19.51
CA GLN A 225 -21.36 10.69 19.48
C GLN A 225 -19.93 10.39 19.02
N LEU A 226 -19.35 11.29 18.21
CA LEU A 226 -17.97 11.17 17.75
C LEU A 226 -16.97 11.35 18.89
N GLY A 227 -15.81 10.68 18.77
CA GLY A 227 -14.63 10.88 19.60
C GLY A 227 -14.47 9.83 20.70
N ALA A 228 -15.50 9.03 20.96
CA ALA A 228 -15.46 7.99 21.98
C ALA A 228 -14.91 6.65 21.45
N ASN A 229 -14.88 6.44 20.13
CA ASN A 229 -14.48 5.16 19.49
C ASN A 229 -15.26 3.96 20.06
N GLN A 230 -16.56 4.14 20.26
CA GLN A 230 -17.42 3.17 20.96
C GLN A 230 -18.27 2.31 20.02
N VAL A 231 -18.25 2.56 18.72
CA VAL A 231 -19.06 1.79 17.77
C VAL A 231 -18.38 0.44 17.53
N PRO A 232 -18.95 -0.69 17.97
CA PRO A 232 -18.36 -2.00 17.73
C PRO A 232 -18.51 -2.40 16.26
N TYR A 233 -17.52 -3.11 15.74
CA TYR A 233 -17.66 -3.82 14.47
C TYR A 233 -18.66 -4.98 14.63
N ASP A 234 -19.61 -5.07 13.71
CA ASP A 234 -20.53 -6.19 13.60
C ASP A 234 -20.70 -6.55 12.13
N GLN A 235 -20.41 -7.81 11.79
CA GLN A 235 -20.37 -8.28 10.41
C GLN A 235 -21.73 -8.22 9.73
N GLU A 236 -22.81 -8.53 10.45
CA GLU A 236 -24.17 -8.50 9.88
C GLU A 236 -24.61 -7.05 9.64
N LEU A 237 -24.30 -6.13 10.56
CA LEU A 237 -24.54 -4.71 10.35
C LEU A 237 -23.71 -4.17 9.17
N ALA A 238 -22.46 -4.61 9.01
CA ALA A 238 -21.63 -4.21 7.88
C ALA A 238 -22.25 -4.66 6.53
N TRP A 239 -22.65 -5.93 6.40
CA TRP A 239 -23.33 -6.43 5.20
C TRP A 239 -24.66 -5.72 4.97
N ARG A 240 -25.46 -5.54 6.02
CA ARG A 240 -26.73 -4.82 5.93
C ARG A 240 -26.52 -3.38 5.46
N SER A 241 -25.47 -2.72 5.92
CA SER A 241 -25.13 -1.37 5.49
C SER A 241 -24.85 -1.30 3.99
N ILE A 242 -24.07 -2.26 3.47
CA ILE A 242 -23.77 -2.35 2.03
C ILE A 242 -25.07 -2.55 1.23
N GLU A 243 -25.96 -3.42 1.68
CA GLU A 243 -27.21 -3.72 0.98
C GLU A 243 -28.14 -2.50 0.84
N VAL A 244 -28.19 -1.63 1.85
CA VAL A 244 -29.13 -0.51 1.89
C VAL A 244 -28.51 0.84 1.51
N SER A 245 -27.18 0.95 1.49
CA SER A 245 -26.46 2.17 1.09
C SER A 245 -26.85 2.58 -0.34
N GLY A 246 -27.06 3.88 -0.55
CA GLY A 246 -27.54 4.42 -1.81
C GLY A 246 -29.03 4.16 -2.11
N LYS A 247 -29.79 3.58 -1.17
CA LYS A 247 -31.25 3.32 -1.31
C LYS A 247 -32.07 4.09 -0.26
N PRO A 248 -33.38 4.31 -0.47
CA PRO A 248 -34.24 4.99 0.51
C PRO A 248 -34.25 4.36 1.91
N GLU A 249 -34.04 3.04 2.00
CA GLU A 249 -33.95 2.28 3.24
C GLU A 249 -32.79 2.74 4.13
N ALA A 250 -31.76 3.38 3.57
CA ALA A 250 -30.65 3.92 4.36
C ALA A 250 -31.07 4.99 5.37
N LEU A 251 -32.25 5.59 5.19
CA LEU A 251 -32.81 6.60 6.08
C LEU A 251 -33.65 6.02 7.22
N GLN A 252 -33.92 4.72 7.20
CA GLN A 252 -34.78 4.07 8.17
C GLN A 252 -33.95 3.47 9.32
N PRO A 253 -34.40 3.57 10.58
CA PRO A 253 -33.77 2.87 11.69
C PRO A 253 -33.79 1.35 11.49
N TYR A 254 -32.76 0.67 11.97
CA TYR A 254 -32.65 -0.79 11.95
C TYR A 254 -32.61 -1.33 13.38
N VAL A 255 -33.40 -2.36 13.67
CA VAL A 255 -33.47 -2.96 15.00
C VAL A 255 -32.80 -4.33 14.99
N LYS A 256 -31.79 -4.50 15.85
CA LYS A 256 -31.07 -5.77 16.04
C LYS A 256 -30.83 -6.00 17.53
N GLY A 257 -31.20 -7.18 18.03
CA GLY A 257 -30.95 -7.55 19.43
C GLY A 257 -31.56 -6.59 20.47
N GLY A 258 -32.70 -5.97 20.15
CA GLY A 258 -33.37 -4.98 21.02
C GLY A 258 -32.73 -3.59 21.02
N LYS A 259 -31.70 -3.35 20.20
CA LYS A 259 -31.05 -2.05 20.01
C LYS A 259 -31.43 -1.44 18.67
N THR A 260 -31.58 -0.13 18.64
CA THR A 260 -31.86 0.66 17.43
C THR A 260 -30.56 1.24 16.87
N TYR A 261 -30.40 1.14 15.56
CA TYR A 261 -29.24 1.61 14.82
C TYR A 261 -29.66 2.55 13.69
N SER A 262 -28.81 3.52 13.40
CA SER A 262 -28.94 4.44 12.26
C SER A 262 -27.66 4.46 11.45
N LEU A 263 -27.76 4.71 10.15
CA LEU A 263 -26.60 4.82 9.28
C LEU A 263 -25.99 6.21 9.31
N PHE A 264 -24.67 6.24 9.34
CA PHE A 264 -23.85 7.44 9.25
C PHE A 264 -22.86 7.30 8.10
N LYS A 265 -22.60 8.40 7.40
CA LYS A 265 -21.68 8.40 6.26
C LYS A 265 -20.26 8.10 6.72
N THR A 266 -19.58 7.27 5.95
CA THR A 266 -18.15 7.08 6.18
C THR A 266 -17.35 8.27 5.63
N ILE A 267 -16.14 8.45 6.14
CA ILE A 267 -15.20 9.43 5.62
C ILE A 267 -14.85 9.12 4.15
N GLU A 268 -14.72 10.17 3.33
CA GLU A 268 -14.33 10.05 1.94
C GLU A 268 -12.83 9.79 1.79
N PHE A 269 -12.44 9.08 0.73
CA PHE A 269 -11.06 8.67 0.51
C PHE A 269 -10.06 9.83 0.54
N LYS A 270 -10.40 10.96 -0.10
CA LYS A 270 -9.52 12.15 -0.11
C LYS A 270 -9.25 12.67 1.31
N MET A 271 -10.29 12.82 2.11
CA MET A 271 -10.16 13.28 3.50
C MET A 271 -9.41 12.26 4.37
N LEU A 272 -9.57 10.97 4.08
CA LEU A 272 -8.86 9.90 4.76
C LEU A 272 -7.37 9.89 4.37
N GLY A 273 -7.03 10.27 3.13
CA GLY A 273 -5.67 10.52 2.67
C GLY A 273 -4.95 11.55 3.55
N ASP A 274 -5.59 12.68 3.85
CA ASP A 274 -5.02 13.71 4.74
C ASP A 274 -4.76 13.20 6.17
N ARG A 275 -5.53 12.20 6.62
CA ARG A 275 -5.40 11.58 7.95
C ARG A 275 -4.45 10.37 7.98
N THR A 276 -4.07 9.84 6.82
CA THR A 276 -3.21 8.64 6.70
C THR A 276 -1.86 8.82 7.43
N PRO A 277 -1.16 9.97 7.34
CA PRO A 277 0.08 10.24 8.08
C PRO A 277 -0.02 10.10 9.60
N GLU A 278 -1.23 10.12 10.18
CA GLU A 278 -1.41 9.92 11.61
C GLU A 278 -1.30 8.45 12.03
N LEU A 279 -1.52 7.51 11.10
CA LEU A 279 -1.31 6.08 11.32
C LEU A 279 0.08 5.66 10.85
N PHE A 280 0.46 6.06 9.64
CA PHE A 280 1.76 5.75 9.07
C PHE A 280 2.22 6.76 8.03
N THR A 281 3.54 6.89 7.88
CA THR A 281 4.18 7.60 6.77
C THR A 281 4.89 6.61 5.84
N TYR A 282 5.01 6.97 4.56
CA TYR A 282 5.74 6.19 3.56
C TYR A 282 6.74 7.09 2.82
N THR A 283 8.00 6.68 2.82
CA THR A 283 9.07 7.30 2.03
C THR A 283 9.44 6.39 0.86
N TYR A 284 9.30 6.87 -0.36
CA TYR A 284 9.69 6.12 -1.58
C TYR A 284 11.20 5.91 -1.61
N ARG A 285 11.61 4.69 -1.94
CA ARG A 285 13.01 4.23 -2.01
C ARG A 285 13.24 3.32 -3.22
N ASP A 286 12.49 3.54 -4.30
CA ASP A 286 12.72 2.82 -5.55
C ASP A 286 14.14 3.06 -6.06
N THR A 287 14.76 2.02 -6.59
CA THR A 287 16.13 2.03 -7.11
C THR A 287 16.13 2.08 -8.64
N ASP A 288 17.27 2.41 -9.26
CA ASP A 288 17.48 2.25 -10.70
C ASP A 288 18.72 1.40 -11.00
N PRO A 289 18.56 0.09 -11.33
CA PRO A 289 17.31 -0.61 -11.66
C PRO A 289 16.41 -0.91 -10.46
N VAL A 290 15.10 -1.07 -10.70
CA VAL A 290 14.06 -1.23 -9.66
C VAL A 290 14.22 -2.53 -8.88
N GLU A 291 14.78 -3.57 -9.49
CA GLU A 291 15.01 -4.88 -8.87
C GLU A 291 16.16 -4.86 -7.88
N GLU A 292 17.12 -3.95 -8.05
CA GLU A 292 18.41 -4.02 -7.37
C GLU A 292 18.41 -3.34 -5.99
N GLU A 293 19.38 -3.71 -5.16
CA GLU A 293 19.54 -3.12 -3.84
C GLU A 293 20.30 -1.78 -3.92
N LEU A 294 19.87 -0.78 -3.16
CA LEU A 294 20.53 0.51 -3.10
C LEU A 294 22.01 0.35 -2.70
N GLY A 295 22.92 0.99 -3.43
CA GLY A 295 24.36 0.95 -3.15
C GLY A 295 25.08 -0.33 -3.59
N LYS A 296 24.37 -1.34 -4.12
CA LYS A 296 25.01 -2.52 -4.73
C LYS A 296 25.91 -2.08 -5.88
N THR A 297 27.13 -2.63 -5.94
CA THR A 297 28.08 -2.39 -7.04
C THR A 297 27.87 -3.39 -8.17
N PHE A 298 27.85 -2.92 -9.41
CA PHE A 298 27.85 -3.78 -10.59
C PHE A 298 29.28 -4.28 -10.88
N LEU A 299 29.59 -5.48 -10.41
CA LEU A 299 30.93 -6.08 -10.47
C LEU A 299 31.26 -6.78 -11.78
N ASP A 300 30.26 -7.04 -12.62
CA ASP A 300 30.39 -7.64 -13.95
C ASP A 300 29.78 -6.71 -15.00
N ALA A 301 30.05 -6.97 -16.28
CA ALA A 301 29.41 -6.23 -17.37
C ALA A 301 27.88 -6.34 -17.24
N TYR A 302 27.28 -5.29 -16.69
CA TYR A 302 25.85 -5.18 -16.46
C TYR A 302 25.28 -4.18 -17.44
N ASN A 303 24.34 -4.67 -18.25
CA ASN A 303 23.51 -3.86 -19.12
C ASN A 303 22.15 -3.79 -18.46
N ASP A 304 21.69 -2.58 -18.15
CA ASP A 304 20.32 -2.42 -17.66
C ASP A 304 19.32 -2.40 -18.83
N ASP A 305 18.04 -2.37 -18.48
CA ASP A 305 16.91 -2.37 -19.41
C ASP A 305 16.67 -0.99 -20.08
N PHE A 306 17.47 0.03 -19.76
CA PHE A 306 17.41 1.34 -20.41
C PHE A 306 18.24 1.33 -21.69
N ILE A 307 17.62 1.75 -22.79
CA ILE A 307 18.31 1.92 -24.08
C ILE A 307 18.80 3.37 -24.17
N ASP A 308 20.11 3.54 -24.26
CA ASP A 308 20.74 4.84 -24.41
C ASP A 308 20.37 5.44 -25.77
N PRO A 309 19.73 6.62 -25.81
CA PRO A 309 19.29 7.22 -27.07
C PRO A 309 20.45 7.56 -28.00
N ASP A 310 21.63 7.91 -27.47
CA ASP A 310 22.77 8.35 -28.27
C ASP A 310 23.48 7.17 -28.94
N THR A 311 23.44 5.99 -28.33
CA THR A 311 24.13 4.79 -28.84
C THR A 311 23.20 3.70 -29.39
N ASP A 312 21.90 3.77 -29.10
CA ASP A 312 20.89 2.73 -29.43
C ASP A 312 21.27 1.35 -28.85
N ALA A 313 21.97 1.36 -27.71
CA ALA A 313 22.42 0.17 -27.01
C ALA A 313 21.98 0.21 -25.53
N PRO A 314 21.87 -0.95 -24.87
CA PRO A 314 21.64 -1.00 -23.43
C PRO A 314 22.69 -0.20 -22.66
N ARG A 315 22.24 0.56 -21.66
CA ARG A 315 23.12 1.37 -20.81
C ARG A 315 24.00 0.47 -19.96
N GLN A 316 25.32 0.65 -20.10
CA GLN A 316 26.33 -0.12 -19.36
C GLN A 316 26.58 0.51 -17.99
N ARG A 317 26.53 -0.30 -16.93
CA ARG A 317 26.62 0.16 -15.53
C ARG A 317 27.83 -0.40 -14.77
N TYR A 318 28.77 -1.04 -15.48
CA TYR A 318 29.93 -1.68 -14.85
C TYR A 318 30.74 -0.72 -13.98
N GLY A 319 30.98 -1.11 -12.73
CA GLY A 319 31.72 -0.31 -11.75
C GLY A 319 30.89 0.77 -11.05
N GLU A 320 29.64 0.98 -11.46
CA GLU A 320 28.73 1.91 -10.81
C GLU A 320 28.04 1.27 -9.60
N THR A 321 27.48 2.13 -8.75
CA THR A 321 26.60 1.71 -7.65
C THR A 321 25.16 2.05 -7.96
N VAL A 322 24.23 1.20 -7.55
CA VAL A 322 22.79 1.40 -7.72
C VAL A 322 22.34 2.66 -6.95
N PRO A 323 21.81 3.69 -7.62
CA PRO A 323 21.20 4.85 -6.97
C PRO A 323 19.68 4.66 -6.76
N LEU A 324 19.06 5.66 -6.13
CA LEU A 324 17.60 5.80 -6.18
C LEU A 324 17.12 6.16 -7.59
N LEU A 325 15.90 5.73 -7.91
CA LEU A 325 15.23 6.05 -9.16
C LEU A 325 15.01 7.55 -9.29
N ARG A 326 15.27 8.05 -10.49
CA ARG A 326 15.16 9.46 -10.86
C ARG A 326 14.20 9.64 -12.01
N GLN A 327 13.67 10.86 -12.12
CA GLN A 327 12.83 11.22 -13.25
C GLN A 327 13.61 10.99 -14.54
N ASN A 328 12.91 10.46 -15.55
CA ASN A 328 13.47 10.11 -16.86
C ASN A 328 14.64 9.10 -16.79
N ARG A 329 14.78 8.37 -15.67
CA ARG A 329 15.91 7.46 -15.38
C ARG A 329 17.28 8.12 -15.50
N SER A 330 17.37 9.40 -15.18
CA SER A 330 18.64 10.14 -15.15
C SER A 330 19.62 9.52 -14.15
N LEU A 331 20.91 9.47 -14.50
CA LEU A 331 21.99 9.14 -13.55
C LEU A 331 22.72 10.38 -13.03
N GLU A 332 22.31 11.57 -13.45
CA GLU A 332 22.96 12.82 -13.04
C GLU A 332 22.67 13.13 -11.57
N ALA A 333 23.73 13.34 -10.80
CA ALA A 333 23.64 13.72 -9.40
C ALA A 333 22.81 15.00 -9.24
N GLY A 334 21.82 14.97 -8.34
CA GLY A 334 20.94 16.11 -8.07
C GLY A 334 19.70 16.21 -8.96
N SER A 335 19.54 15.33 -9.95
CA SER A 335 18.28 15.18 -10.67
C SER A 335 17.12 14.90 -9.69
N PRO A 336 15.88 15.30 -9.97
CA PRO A 336 14.76 14.94 -9.10
C PRO A 336 14.56 13.42 -9.02
N LEU A 337 14.29 12.92 -7.81
CA LEU A 337 13.88 11.53 -7.60
C LEU A 337 12.54 11.26 -8.30
N ASP A 338 12.28 10.00 -8.62
CA ASP A 338 10.97 9.51 -9.05
C ASP A 338 10.26 8.73 -7.93
N ARG A 339 9.00 8.37 -8.15
CA ARG A 339 8.15 7.60 -7.25
C ARG A 339 7.39 6.56 -8.06
N LEU A 340 7.84 5.31 -7.96
CA LEU A 340 7.05 4.18 -8.41
C LEU A 340 6.34 3.55 -7.22
N GLY A 341 7.05 3.28 -6.12
CA GLY A 341 6.54 2.76 -4.85
C GLY A 341 6.58 1.24 -4.74
N PHE A 342 7.44 0.57 -5.50
CA PHE A 342 7.78 -0.83 -5.31
C PHE A 342 8.64 -1.04 -4.05
N LYS A 343 9.48 -0.05 -3.72
CA LYS A 343 10.31 -0.05 -2.51
C LYS A 343 10.09 1.23 -1.72
N GLY A 344 10.04 1.11 -0.41
CA GLY A 344 9.93 2.26 0.47
C GLY A 344 9.99 1.92 1.94
N VAL A 345 10.02 2.97 2.76
CA VAL A 345 10.16 2.84 4.21
C VAL A 345 8.93 3.42 4.89
N LEU A 346 8.30 2.58 5.71
CA LEU A 346 7.16 2.90 6.55
C LEU A 346 7.62 3.27 7.96
N GLN A 347 6.90 4.21 8.57
CA GLN A 347 6.96 4.46 10.01
C GLN A 347 5.54 4.53 10.55
N PHE A 348 5.28 3.92 11.71
CA PHE A 348 3.96 3.86 12.32
C PHE A 348 3.88 4.75 13.55
N HIS A 349 2.74 5.41 13.73
CA HIS A 349 2.61 6.51 14.70
C HIS A 349 1.49 6.31 15.73
N LYS A 350 0.75 5.19 15.64
CA LYS A 350 -0.34 4.87 16.57
C LYS A 350 -0.48 3.36 16.76
N ALA A 351 -0.53 2.90 18.00
CA ALA A 351 -0.79 1.50 18.34
C ALA A 351 -2.26 1.20 18.68
N ASN A 352 -2.53 -0.08 18.98
CA ASN A 352 -3.85 -0.67 19.17
C ASN A 352 -4.78 -0.49 17.96
N VAL A 353 -4.23 -0.53 16.75
CA VAL A 353 -5.01 -0.35 15.53
C VAL A 353 -4.75 -1.47 14.55
N ALA A 354 -5.83 -2.08 14.06
CA ALA A 354 -5.84 -2.83 12.82
C ALA A 354 -6.38 -1.94 11.69
N PHE A 355 -5.67 -1.90 10.58
CA PHE A 355 -6.13 -1.21 9.38
C PHE A 355 -5.67 -1.94 8.13
N GLN A 356 -6.28 -1.58 6.99
CA GLN A 356 -5.88 -2.08 5.69
C GLN A 356 -5.09 -0.96 5.02
N MET A 357 -3.79 -1.16 4.80
CA MET A 357 -3.01 -0.24 3.99
C MET A 357 -3.42 -0.46 2.54
N GLN A 358 -4.22 0.44 1.98
CA GLN A 358 -4.67 0.34 0.61
C GLN A 358 -3.51 0.68 -0.32
N VAL A 359 -3.10 -0.26 -1.16
CA VAL A 359 -2.03 -0.12 -2.14
C VAL A 359 -2.65 0.00 -3.52
N ARG A 360 -2.35 1.10 -4.22
CA ARG A 360 -2.89 1.38 -5.56
C ARG A 360 -1.81 1.78 -6.52
N ILE A 361 -1.60 1.01 -7.57
CA ILE A 361 -0.80 1.48 -8.71
C ILE A 361 -1.76 2.21 -9.64
N CYS A 362 -1.61 3.53 -9.74
CA CYS A 362 -2.50 4.36 -10.54
C CYS A 362 -1.93 4.65 -11.93
N HIS A 363 -2.78 4.62 -12.95
CA HIS A 363 -2.47 5.04 -14.32
C HIS A 363 -2.83 6.51 -14.49
N ILE A 364 -1.84 7.37 -14.42
CA ILE A 364 -1.95 8.82 -14.53
C ILE A 364 -1.75 9.21 -16.00
N LEU A 365 -2.83 9.14 -16.78
CA LEU A 365 -2.78 9.33 -18.24
C LEU A 365 -2.95 10.79 -18.68
N ASN A 366 -3.39 11.68 -17.79
CA ASN A 366 -3.60 13.07 -18.13
C ASN A 366 -2.29 13.87 -18.12
N LYS A 367 -2.27 14.98 -18.86
CA LYS A 367 -1.22 15.99 -18.81
C LYS A 367 -1.72 17.27 -18.15
N VAL A 368 -0.80 18.06 -17.61
CA VAL A 368 -1.10 19.37 -17.01
C VAL A 368 -0.04 20.39 -17.37
N ALA A 369 -0.45 21.65 -17.51
CA ALA A 369 0.46 22.79 -17.52
C ALA A 369 0.53 23.39 -16.10
N LEU A 370 1.74 23.62 -15.58
CA LEU A 370 1.90 24.21 -14.25
C LEU A 370 1.58 25.72 -14.25
N ARG A 371 1.74 26.38 -15.40
CA ARG A 371 1.37 27.78 -15.62
C ARG A 371 0.74 27.96 -17.01
N VAL A 372 -0.06 29.00 -17.16
CA VAL A 372 -0.69 29.35 -18.43
C VAL A 372 0.40 29.62 -19.48
N GLY A 373 0.34 28.89 -20.60
CA GLY A 373 1.29 29.02 -21.71
C GLY A 373 2.55 28.16 -21.60
N GLU A 374 2.72 27.37 -20.54
CA GLU A 374 3.78 26.36 -20.46
C GLU A 374 3.40 25.07 -21.20
N THR A 375 4.41 24.34 -21.68
CA THR A 375 4.23 23.00 -22.25
C THR A 375 3.64 22.06 -21.21
N GLU A 376 2.61 21.32 -21.62
CA GLU A 376 2.01 20.30 -20.78
C GLU A 376 2.99 19.17 -20.51
N ARG A 377 2.97 18.65 -19.29
CA ARG A 377 3.78 17.52 -18.83
C ARG A 377 2.90 16.44 -18.21
N PRO A 378 3.37 15.20 -18.08
CA PRO A 378 2.63 14.14 -17.39
C PRO A 378 2.14 14.61 -16.01
N ALA A 379 0.87 14.36 -15.69
CA ALA A 379 0.28 14.85 -14.45
C ALA A 379 0.89 14.24 -13.17
N LYS A 380 1.59 13.11 -13.30
CA LYS A 380 2.47 12.55 -12.28
C LYS A 380 3.50 13.56 -11.76
N TYR A 381 4.01 14.44 -12.63
CA TYR A 381 4.94 15.54 -12.30
C TYR A 381 4.23 16.90 -12.28
N GLY A 382 2.95 16.88 -11.95
CA GLY A 382 2.04 18.02 -12.05
C GLY A 382 1.75 18.72 -10.73
N ASN A 383 2.37 18.34 -9.60
CA ASN A 383 2.04 18.86 -8.28
C ASN A 383 2.78 20.17 -7.97
N PRO A 384 2.12 21.35 -7.98
CA PRO A 384 2.81 22.62 -7.72
C PRO A 384 3.35 22.71 -6.29
N ALA A 385 2.70 22.04 -5.33
CA ALA A 385 3.16 22.00 -3.94
C ALA A 385 4.44 21.16 -3.76
N GLY A 386 4.76 20.31 -4.74
CA GLY A 386 5.94 19.44 -4.75
C GLY A 386 7.15 20.03 -5.50
N VAL A 387 7.21 21.35 -5.75
CA VAL A 387 8.28 21.97 -6.57
C VAL A 387 9.70 21.58 -6.15
N ASN A 388 9.97 21.49 -4.85
CA ASN A 388 11.28 21.10 -4.31
C ASN A 388 11.55 19.58 -4.36
N GLN A 389 10.59 18.80 -4.88
CA GLN A 389 10.60 17.35 -4.97
C GLN A 389 10.28 16.89 -6.40
N GLY A 390 10.60 17.72 -7.40
CA GLY A 390 10.34 17.39 -8.81
C GLY A 390 8.86 17.40 -9.19
N PHE A 391 8.02 18.16 -8.49
CA PHE A 391 6.57 18.26 -8.72
C PHE A 391 5.80 16.93 -8.55
N LEU A 392 6.33 16.04 -7.70
CA LEU A 392 5.73 14.74 -7.40
C LEU A 392 4.61 14.82 -6.35
N TRP A 393 3.72 13.83 -6.37
CA TRP A 393 2.65 13.64 -5.40
C TRP A 393 3.10 12.74 -4.24
N ASN A 394 2.73 13.08 -3.01
CA ASN A 394 3.02 12.22 -1.84
C ASN A 394 2.16 10.95 -1.86
N PHE A 395 2.59 9.96 -1.08
CA PHE A 395 1.98 8.62 -1.03
C PHE A 395 0.48 8.63 -0.76
N ASN A 396 -0.02 9.60 0.00
CA ASN A 396 -1.42 9.73 0.40
C ASN A 396 -2.22 10.74 -0.45
N GLN A 397 -1.65 11.27 -1.53
CA GLN A 397 -2.22 12.37 -2.33
C GLN A 397 -2.77 11.90 -3.69
N LEU A 398 -3.48 10.76 -3.72
CA LEU A 398 -4.20 10.34 -4.92
C LEU A 398 -5.26 11.39 -5.29
N GLN A 399 -5.28 11.82 -6.56
CA GLN A 399 -6.17 12.89 -7.01
C GLN A 399 -7.57 12.38 -7.37
N PRO A 400 -8.62 13.19 -7.16
CA PRO A 400 -9.94 12.92 -7.72
C PRO A 400 -9.86 12.85 -9.26
N GLY A 401 -10.38 11.76 -9.84
CA GLY A 401 -10.30 11.50 -11.29
C GLY A 401 -9.14 10.60 -11.72
N TRP A 402 -8.29 10.20 -10.78
CA TRP A 402 -7.31 9.12 -10.98
C TRP A 402 -7.89 7.81 -10.43
N ASP A 403 -8.87 7.29 -11.15
CA ASP A 403 -9.67 6.11 -10.79
C ASP A 403 -9.34 4.87 -11.65
N SER A 404 -8.32 4.98 -12.51
CA SER A 404 -7.76 3.86 -13.26
C SER A 404 -6.54 3.30 -12.53
N PHE A 405 -6.54 2.00 -12.25
CA PHE A 405 -5.49 1.31 -11.50
C PHE A 405 -5.09 0.01 -12.19
N ASP A 406 -3.79 -0.32 -12.17
CA ASP A 406 -3.29 -1.63 -12.59
C ASP A 406 -3.72 -2.68 -11.57
N ILE A 407 -3.67 -2.25 -10.31
CA ILE A 407 -4.03 -3.04 -9.16
C ILE A 407 -4.45 -2.13 -8.01
N ASP A 408 -5.48 -2.56 -7.28
CA ASP A 408 -5.99 -1.92 -6.06
C ASP A 408 -6.26 -3.03 -5.03
N TYR A 409 -5.43 -3.13 -4.00
CA TYR A 409 -5.54 -4.19 -3.00
C TYR A 409 -5.18 -3.70 -1.59
N PRO A 410 -5.85 -4.24 -0.56
CA PRO A 410 -5.50 -3.94 0.81
C PRO A 410 -4.36 -4.84 1.31
N LEU A 411 -3.38 -4.25 2.00
CA LEU A 411 -2.40 -4.95 2.82
C LEU A 411 -2.76 -4.83 4.31
N PRO A 412 -3.06 -5.95 4.99
CA PRO A 412 -3.47 -5.93 6.39
C PRO A 412 -2.32 -5.60 7.34
N ILE A 413 -2.50 -4.56 8.16
CA ILE A 413 -1.54 -4.11 9.19
C ILE A 413 -2.19 -4.14 10.57
N ARG A 414 -1.45 -4.61 11.58
CA ARG A 414 -1.76 -4.41 13.00
C ARG A 414 -0.60 -3.71 13.68
N VAL A 415 -0.86 -2.53 14.23
CA VAL A 415 0.13 -1.83 15.08
C VAL A 415 -0.10 -2.25 16.51
N ILE A 416 0.69 -3.22 16.98
CA ILE A 416 0.43 -3.98 18.20
C ILE A 416 0.93 -3.30 19.47
N ALA A 417 1.92 -2.41 19.37
CA ALA A 417 2.50 -1.71 20.51
C ALA A 417 3.08 -0.34 20.10
N ASP A 418 3.32 0.51 21.08
CA ASP A 418 3.89 1.86 20.92
C ASP A 418 5.05 2.05 21.90
N VAL A 419 6.27 2.28 21.41
CA VAL A 419 7.46 2.44 22.28
C VAL A 419 7.28 3.54 23.32
N ARG A 420 6.49 4.58 23.00
CA ARG A 420 6.23 5.74 23.89
C ARG A 420 5.42 5.37 25.13
N ASP A 421 4.76 4.22 25.14
CA ASP A 421 4.02 3.69 26.29
C ASP A 421 4.93 3.15 27.40
N GLY A 422 6.24 3.00 27.13
CA GLY A 422 7.22 2.49 28.07
C GLY A 422 7.27 0.95 28.12
N GLU A 423 8.33 0.42 28.75
CA GLU A 423 8.70 -0.99 28.70
C GLU A 423 7.55 -1.94 29.07
N GLU A 424 6.94 -1.75 30.24
CA GLU A 424 5.94 -2.67 30.77
C GLU A 424 4.74 -2.81 29.83
N LYS A 425 4.19 -1.68 29.38
CA LYS A 425 3.01 -1.66 28.52
C LYS A 425 3.33 -2.13 27.10
N CYS A 426 4.53 -1.83 26.59
CA CYS A 426 5.00 -2.39 25.32
C CYS A 426 5.07 -3.91 25.38
N TYR A 427 5.73 -4.45 26.41
CA TYR A 427 5.90 -5.89 26.59
C TYR A 427 4.55 -6.60 26.69
N GLU A 428 3.63 -6.13 27.52
CA GLU A 428 2.30 -6.74 27.66
C GLU A 428 1.50 -6.69 26.35
N SER A 429 1.57 -5.57 25.63
CA SER A 429 0.90 -5.42 24.32
C SER A 429 1.45 -6.39 23.28
N VAL A 430 2.78 -6.56 23.20
CA VAL A 430 3.41 -7.51 22.28
C VAL A 430 3.14 -8.95 22.69
N ARG A 431 3.26 -9.27 23.99
CA ARG A 431 3.06 -10.62 24.55
C ARG A 431 1.68 -11.18 24.26
N ARG A 432 0.65 -10.32 24.16
CA ARG A 432 -0.71 -10.72 23.75
C ARG A 432 -0.74 -11.47 22.42
N PHE A 433 0.12 -11.07 21.47
CA PHE A 433 0.21 -11.67 20.13
C PHE A 433 1.38 -12.65 20.00
N TYR A 434 2.46 -12.41 20.74
CA TYR A 434 3.67 -13.22 20.74
C TYR A 434 4.02 -13.67 22.17
N PRO A 435 3.35 -14.72 22.70
CA PRO A 435 3.50 -15.12 24.11
C PRO A 435 4.91 -15.57 24.50
N ALA A 436 5.71 -15.98 23.52
CA ALA A 436 7.10 -16.42 23.69
C ALA A 436 8.13 -15.28 23.55
N VAL A 437 7.69 -14.02 23.40
CA VAL A 437 8.59 -12.88 23.22
C VAL A 437 9.53 -12.72 24.42
N ASN A 438 10.82 -12.53 24.15
CA ASN A 438 11.79 -12.26 25.20
C ASN A 438 11.73 -10.80 25.63
N ARG A 439 11.30 -10.53 26.87
CA ARG A 439 11.15 -9.15 27.39
C ARG A 439 12.42 -8.31 27.27
N GLY A 440 13.57 -8.87 27.68
CA GLY A 440 14.84 -8.15 27.69
C GLY A 440 15.34 -7.82 26.29
N GLN A 441 15.29 -8.79 25.38
CA GLN A 441 15.67 -8.59 23.97
C GLN A 441 14.68 -7.66 23.25
N LEU A 442 13.38 -7.77 23.53
CA LEU A 442 12.37 -6.85 23.02
C LEU A 442 12.70 -5.42 23.43
N TRP A 443 12.94 -5.18 24.73
CA TRP A 443 13.22 -3.83 25.17
C TRP A 443 14.53 -3.29 24.61
N GLN A 444 15.58 -4.11 24.49
CA GLN A 444 16.81 -3.70 23.79
C GLN A 444 16.54 -3.27 22.34
N LEU A 445 15.76 -4.05 21.59
CA LEU A 445 15.34 -3.68 20.24
C LEU A 445 14.55 -2.35 20.24
N LEU A 446 13.66 -2.13 21.20
CA LEU A 446 12.80 -0.94 21.21
C LEU A 446 13.53 0.33 21.68
N SER A 447 14.45 0.22 22.65
CA SER A 447 15.15 1.36 23.26
C SER A 447 16.45 1.74 22.55
N ASP A 448 17.10 0.78 21.90
CA ASP A 448 18.33 0.99 21.11
C ASP A 448 18.34 0.05 19.90
N PRO A 449 17.44 0.28 18.93
CA PRO A 449 17.26 -0.63 17.80
C PRO A 449 18.52 -0.76 16.95
N THR A 450 19.28 0.32 16.79
CA THR A 450 20.53 0.33 16.03
C THR A 450 21.54 -0.64 16.63
N SER A 451 21.80 -0.55 17.93
CA SER A 451 22.73 -1.46 18.61
C SER A 451 22.23 -2.89 18.61
N TYR A 452 20.94 -3.12 18.88
CA TYR A 452 20.36 -4.46 18.87
C TYR A 452 20.56 -5.14 17.51
N LEU A 453 20.21 -4.45 16.42
CA LEU A 453 20.19 -5.02 15.07
C LEU A 453 21.58 -5.16 14.44
N GLN A 454 22.64 -4.58 15.01
CA GLN A 454 24.03 -4.79 14.55
C GLN A 454 24.44 -6.28 14.56
N ARG A 455 23.82 -7.10 15.42
CA ARG A 455 24.04 -8.57 15.42
C ARG A 455 23.66 -9.23 14.09
N TYR A 456 22.79 -8.58 13.30
CA TYR A 456 22.32 -9.02 11.99
C TYR A 456 22.96 -8.28 10.82
N ARG A 457 24.11 -7.62 11.01
CA ARG A 457 24.80 -6.84 9.94
C ARG A 457 25.07 -7.60 8.65
N GLY A 458 25.14 -8.94 8.70
CA GLY A 458 25.32 -9.79 7.51
C GLY A 458 24.04 -10.04 6.71
N ASN A 459 22.89 -9.62 7.22
CA ASN A 459 21.56 -9.81 6.61
C ASN A 459 20.89 -8.46 6.29
N VAL A 460 21.69 -7.41 6.09
CA VAL A 460 21.19 -6.07 5.79
C VAL A 460 20.77 -6.00 4.33
N VAL A 461 19.61 -5.40 4.09
CA VAL A 461 19.13 -4.93 2.79
C VAL A 461 18.96 -3.42 2.89
N LEU A 462 19.70 -2.69 2.07
CA LEU A 462 19.66 -1.23 2.02
C LEU A 462 18.44 -0.73 1.27
N MET A 463 17.69 0.15 1.93
CA MET A 463 16.61 0.93 1.32
C MET A 463 16.94 2.39 1.27
#